data_AF-A0A8H4SR46-F1
#
_entry.id   AF-A0A8H4SR46-F1
#
_cell.length_a   1.000
_cell.length_b   1.000
_cell.length_c   1.000
_cell.angle_alpha   90.00
_cell.angle_beta   90.00
_cell.angle_gamma   90.00
#
_symmetry.space_group_name_H-M   'P 1'
#
loop_
_entity.id
_entity.type
_entity.pdbx_description
1 polymer ?
#
loop_
_entity_poly.entity_id
_entity_poly.type
_entity_poly.pdbx_seq_one_letter_code
_entity_poly.pdbx_strand_id
1 'polypeptide(L)'
;MEFGITLLLEKEKDDLQARILFDGSEFANSSITGILVHFQNALQTLLQSLDNSVQSVREGIITGKERTHLLTAVNQSVEYTGHPTLKDAFEAAATQWSDLIAVESTSGSMTYHQLDIAADNLANHILSLIKPGVVVGILTDGSLYWIVAILAVLKAG
;
A
#
# COMPACT_ATOMS: atom_id res chain seq x y z
N MET A 1 4.14 15.01 36.80
CA MET A 1 5.18 16.01 36.43
C MET A 1 4.51 17.11 35.60
N GLU A 2 5.05 18.33 35.53
CA GLU A 2 4.46 19.41 34.70
C GLU A 2 4.63 19.14 33.18
N PHE A 3 5.59 18.29 32.82
CA PHE A 3 5.84 17.79 31.46
C PHE A 3 5.76 16.26 31.44
N GLY A 4 5.13 15.66 30.42
CA GLY A 4 4.95 14.21 30.30
C GLY A 4 6.25 13.43 30.08
N ILE A 5 7.24 14.03 29.40
CA ILE A 5 8.58 13.48 29.16
C ILE A 5 9.62 14.60 29.32
N THR A 6 10.71 14.33 30.03
CA THR A 6 11.86 15.23 30.18
C THR A 6 13.16 14.46 29.89
N LEU A 7 13.95 14.93 28.92
CA LEU A 7 15.28 14.40 28.62
C LEU A 7 16.35 15.25 29.32
N LEU A 8 17.19 14.60 30.12
CA LEU A 8 18.34 15.17 30.79
C LEU A 8 19.61 14.66 30.11
N LEU A 9 20.51 15.59 29.79
CA LEU A 9 21.81 15.30 29.19
C LEU A 9 22.91 15.82 30.11
N GLU A 10 23.79 14.92 30.53
CA GLU A 10 24.89 15.23 31.43
C GLU A 10 26.19 14.70 30.82
N LYS A 11 27.25 15.51 30.85
CA LYS A 11 28.59 15.08 30.47
C LYS A 11 29.26 14.46 31.68
N GLU A 12 29.63 13.18 31.60
CA GLU A 12 30.41 12.49 32.62
C GLU A 12 31.77 12.10 32.04
N LYS A 13 32.82 12.85 32.43
CA LYS A 13 34.19 12.70 31.91
C LYS A 13 34.23 12.77 30.37
N ASP A 14 34.42 11.63 29.70
CA ASP A 14 34.51 11.48 28.25
C ASP A 14 33.20 10.98 27.61
N ASP A 15 32.19 10.65 28.42
CA ASP A 15 30.90 10.13 27.95
C ASP A 15 29.78 11.18 28.09
N LEU A 16 28.77 11.06 27.23
CA LEU A 16 27.51 11.79 27.34
C LEU A 16 26.44 10.82 27.87
N GLN A 17 25.89 11.12 29.04
CA GLN A 17 24.76 10.38 29.60
C GLN A 17 23.44 11.06 29.27
N ALA A 18 22.49 10.25 28.81
CA ALA A 18 21.13 10.66 28.51
C ALA A 18 20.15 9.91 29.43
N ARG A 19 19.27 10.64 30.12
CA ARG A 19 18.25 10.07 31.01
C ARG A 19 16.90 10.67 30.69
N ILE A 20 15.86 9.83 30.62
CA ILE A 20 14.48 10.29 30.45
C ILE A 20 13.73 10.12 31.78
N LEU A 21 13.13 11.22 32.25
CA LEU A 21 12.11 11.22 33.29
C LEU A 21 10.75 11.30 32.59
N PHE A 22 9.82 10.43 32.97
CA PHE A 22 8.50 10.36 32.34
C PHE A 22 7.44 9.95 33.35
N ASP A 23 6.18 10.27 33.04
CA ASP A 23 5.05 9.82 33.82
C ASP A 23 4.68 8.37 33.47
N GLY A 24 4.91 7.45 34.41
CA GLY A 24 4.59 6.03 34.21
C GLY A 24 3.10 5.71 34.10
N SER A 25 2.22 6.67 34.39
CA SER A 25 0.78 6.54 34.13
C SER A 25 0.40 6.84 32.67
N GLU A 26 1.25 7.58 31.94
CA GLU A 26 1.02 7.96 30.54
C GLU A 26 1.88 7.14 29.56
N PHE A 27 3.09 6.75 29.98
CA PHE A 27 4.06 6.08 29.10
C PHE A 27 4.54 4.75 29.66
N ALA A 28 4.50 3.73 28.80
CA ALA A 28 5.12 2.45 29.10
C ALA A 28 6.65 2.55 29.03
N ASN A 29 7.34 1.82 29.93
CA ASN A 29 8.80 1.71 29.94
C ASN A 29 9.39 1.28 28.59
N SER A 30 8.70 0.42 27.86
CA SER A 30 9.11 -0.05 26.53
C SER A 30 9.14 1.10 25.51
N SER A 31 8.16 1.99 25.55
CA SER A 31 8.08 3.15 24.65
C SER A 31 9.22 4.13 24.92
N ILE A 32 9.52 4.40 26.19
CA ILE A 32 10.63 5.28 26.59
C ILE A 32 11.98 4.67 26.22
N THR A 33 12.12 3.35 26.37
CA THR A 33 13.31 2.62 25.91
C THR A 33 13.50 2.77 24.40
N GLY A 34 12.41 2.66 23.62
CA GLY A 34 12.43 2.91 22.17
C GLY A 34 12.89 4.34 21.84
N ILE A 35 12.36 5.35 22.52
CA ILE A 35 12.74 6.76 22.33
C ILE A 35 14.23 6.98 22.63
N LEU A 36 14.77 6.37 23.69
CA LEU A 36 16.20 6.45 24.00
C LEU A 36 17.07 5.82 22.91
N VAL A 37 16.68 4.67 22.37
CA VAL A 37 17.37 4.02 21.25
C VAL A 37 17.32 4.90 19.99
N HIS A 38 16.16 5.49 19.68
CA HIS A 38 16.00 6.43 18.56
C HIS A 38 16.89 7.67 18.71
N PHE A 39 16.95 8.23 19.92
CA PHE A 39 17.79 9.38 20.22
C PHE A 39 19.29 9.05 20.06
N GLN A 40 19.72 7.89 20.56
CA GLN A 40 21.09 7.42 20.40
C GLN A 40 21.45 7.24 18.92
N ASN A 41 20.57 6.59 18.14
CA ASN A 41 20.77 6.36 16.72
C ASN A 41 20.85 7.68 15.93
N ALA A 42 20.02 8.67 16.30
CA ALA A 42 20.07 10.00 15.70
C ALA A 42 21.42 10.68 15.92
N LEU A 43 21.93 10.66 17.16
CA LEU A 43 23.24 11.22 17.50
C LEU A 43 24.38 10.50 16.77
N GLN A 44 24.35 9.17 16.73
CA GLN A 44 25.35 8.39 16.01
C GLN A 44 25.36 8.72 14.50
N THR A 45 24.18 8.85 13.90
CA THR A 45 24.05 9.20 12.48
C THR A 45 24.58 10.60 12.21
N LEU A 46 24.27 11.57 13.08
CA LEU A 46 24.78 12.93 12.98
C LEU A 46 26.31 12.98 13.12
N LEU A 47 26.90 12.17 13.99
CA LEU A 47 28.35 12.13 14.18
C LEU A 47 29.09 11.41 13.04
N GLN A 48 28.43 10.48 12.34
CA GLN A 48 29.03 9.64 11.29
C GLN A 48 28.78 10.17 9.88
N SER A 49 27.74 10.98 9.66
CA SER A 49 27.39 11.47 8.32
C SER A 49 28.25 12.67 7.91
N LEU A 50 28.73 12.68 6.66
CA LEU A 50 29.42 13.84 6.08
C LEU A 50 28.45 14.96 5.65
N ASP A 51 27.19 14.60 5.43
CA ASP A 51 26.16 15.50 4.86
C ASP A 51 25.32 16.22 5.94
N ASN A 52 25.31 15.73 7.19
CA ASN A 52 24.62 16.33 8.36
C ASN A 52 23.19 16.83 8.12
N SER A 53 22.53 16.37 7.06
CA SER A 53 21.20 16.78 6.70
C SER A 53 20.19 16.13 7.66
N VAL A 54 19.09 16.83 7.96
CA VAL A 54 18.01 16.26 8.79
C VAL A 54 17.47 14.98 8.18
N GLN A 55 17.52 14.86 6.85
CA GLN A 55 17.11 13.68 6.11
C GLN A 55 17.98 12.46 6.42
N SER A 56 19.31 12.60 6.41
CA SER A 56 20.22 11.47 6.67
C SER A 56 20.05 10.94 8.09
N VAL A 57 19.92 11.85 9.06
CA VAL A 57 19.65 11.49 10.46
C VAL A 57 18.33 10.73 10.58
N ARG A 58 17.27 11.20 9.92
CA ARG A 58 15.95 10.56 9.96
C ARG A 58 15.98 9.11 9.47
N GLU A 59 16.75 8.81 8.43
CA GLU A 59 16.90 7.46 7.89
C GLU A 59 17.64 6.52 8.85
N GLY A 60 18.51 7.07 9.70
CA GLY A 60 19.28 6.34 10.70
C GLY A 60 18.58 6.16 12.04
N ILE A 61 17.41 6.78 12.31
CA ILE A 61 16.73 6.68 13.62
C ILE A 61 16.22 5.26 13.90
N ILE A 62 15.58 4.63 12.92
CA ILE A 62 14.97 3.30 13.06
C ILE A 62 15.84 2.28 12.35
N THR A 63 16.53 1.45 13.12
CA THR A 63 17.53 0.50 12.60
C THR A 63 17.32 -0.92 13.14
N GLY A 64 18.01 -1.88 12.50
CA GLY A 64 18.12 -3.25 12.99
C GLY A 64 16.78 -3.94 13.23
N LYS A 65 16.61 -4.49 14.44
CA LYS A 65 15.46 -5.34 14.80
C LYS A 65 14.12 -4.61 14.69
N GLU A 66 14.08 -3.32 15.02
CA GLU A 66 12.85 -2.53 14.96
C GLU A 66 12.40 -2.32 13.52
N ARG A 67 13.34 -1.97 12.62
CA ARG A 67 13.05 -1.86 11.19
C ARG A 67 12.52 -3.17 10.64
N THR A 68 13.19 -4.29 10.95
CA THR A 68 12.75 -5.62 10.51
C THR A 68 11.36 -5.95 11.05
N HIS A 69 11.08 -5.67 12.33
CA HIS A 69 9.77 -5.89 12.93
C HIS A 69 8.68 -5.06 12.24
N LEU A 70 8.89 -3.77 12.01
CA LEU A 70 7.91 -2.91 11.31
C LEU A 70 7.66 -3.38 9.87
N LEU A 71 8.70 -3.82 9.17
CA LEU A 71 8.57 -4.34 7.81
C LEU A 71 7.86 -5.69 7.75
N THR A 72 8.00 -6.55 8.76
CA THR A 72 7.51 -7.95 8.72
C THR A 72 6.21 -8.18 9.49
N ALA A 73 5.97 -7.45 10.58
CA ALA A 73 4.79 -7.64 11.42
C ALA A 73 3.51 -7.06 10.79
N VAL A 74 3.67 -6.01 9.96
CA VAL A 74 2.54 -5.29 9.34
C VAL A 74 2.39 -5.64 7.86
N ASN A 75 3.47 -5.99 7.16
CA ASN A 75 3.44 -6.33 5.73
C ASN A 75 3.59 -7.84 5.50
N GLN A 76 2.78 -8.66 6.17
CA GLN A 76 2.63 -10.05 5.75
C GLN A 76 1.90 -10.05 4.39
N SER A 77 2.67 -9.97 3.31
CA SER A 77 2.13 -10.14 1.97
C SER A 77 1.69 -11.60 1.83
N VAL A 78 0.38 -11.81 1.75
CA VAL A 78 -0.14 -13.10 1.30
C VAL A 78 0.17 -13.20 -0.18
N GLU A 79 0.85 -14.27 -0.58
CA GLU A 79 1.09 -14.55 -1.98
C GLU A 79 -0.26 -14.76 -2.67
N TYR A 80 -0.56 -13.93 -3.67
CA TYR A 80 -1.79 -14.06 -4.44
C TYR A 80 -1.68 -15.28 -5.36
N THR A 81 -2.45 -16.32 -5.06
CA THR A 81 -2.49 -17.59 -5.79
C THR A 81 -3.66 -17.69 -6.78
N GLY A 82 -4.31 -16.56 -7.09
CA GLY A 82 -5.43 -16.51 -8.01
C GLY A 82 -5.01 -16.47 -9.48
N HIS A 83 -5.90 -16.00 -10.33
CA HIS A 83 -5.67 -15.95 -11.78
C HIS A 83 -4.58 -14.93 -12.17
N PRO A 84 -3.77 -15.20 -13.21
CA PRO A 84 -2.67 -14.33 -13.63
C PRO A 84 -3.11 -12.91 -14.00
N THR A 85 -4.30 -12.76 -14.57
CA THR A 85 -4.88 -11.47 -14.93
C THR A 85 -6.34 -11.36 -14.49
N LEU A 86 -6.84 -10.12 -14.41
CA LEU A 86 -8.26 -9.86 -14.16
C LEU A 86 -9.14 -10.39 -15.31
N LYS A 87 -8.62 -10.38 -16.55
CA LYS A 87 -9.26 -11.03 -17.70
C LYS A 87 -9.48 -12.52 -17.43
N ASP A 88 -8.42 -13.23 -17.06
CA ASP A 88 -8.49 -14.69 -16.81
C ASP A 88 -9.46 -15.00 -15.66
N ALA A 89 -9.44 -14.19 -14.60
CA ALA A 89 -10.39 -14.32 -13.49
C ALA A 89 -11.84 -14.14 -13.94
N PHE A 90 -12.10 -13.14 -14.78
CA PHE A 90 -13.44 -12.84 -15.26
C PHE A 90 -13.95 -13.90 -16.23
N GLU A 91 -13.12 -14.39 -17.15
CA GLU A 91 -13.50 -15.44 -18.11
C GLU A 91 -13.80 -16.77 -17.40
N ALA A 92 -13.02 -17.10 -16.37
CA ALA A 92 -13.30 -18.25 -15.51
C ALA A 92 -14.64 -18.10 -14.79
N ALA A 93 -14.91 -16.92 -14.20
CA ALA A 93 -16.19 -16.61 -13.57
C ALA A 93 -17.35 -16.65 -14.57
N ALA A 94 -17.16 -16.15 -15.79
CA ALA A 94 -18.19 -16.14 -16.82
C ALA A 94 -18.54 -17.51 -17.35
N THR A 95 -17.57 -18.43 -17.35
CA THR A 95 -17.81 -19.83 -17.65
C THR A 95 -18.52 -20.54 -16.49
N GLN A 96 -18.07 -20.30 -15.25
CA GLN A 96 -18.59 -21.01 -14.07
C GLN A 96 -19.99 -20.57 -13.65
N TRP A 97 -20.31 -19.27 -13.80
CA TRP A 97 -21.54 -18.65 -13.33
C TRP A 97 -22.31 -17.95 -14.46
N SER A 98 -22.33 -18.57 -15.65
CA SER A 98 -22.84 -18.00 -16.90
C SER A 98 -24.19 -17.29 -16.78
N ASP A 99 -25.13 -17.91 -16.07
CA ASP A 99 -26.53 -17.48 -15.99
C ASP A 99 -26.81 -16.60 -14.77
N LEU A 100 -25.83 -16.41 -13.88
CA LEU A 100 -25.97 -15.50 -12.75
C LEU A 100 -25.84 -14.06 -13.20
N ILE A 101 -26.60 -13.17 -12.57
CA ILE A 101 -26.51 -11.72 -12.79
C ILE A 101 -25.15 -11.23 -12.30
N ALA A 102 -24.34 -10.68 -13.21
CA ALA A 102 -23.03 -10.11 -12.91
C ALA A 102 -23.12 -8.62 -12.55
N VAL A 103 -24.03 -7.91 -13.20
CA VAL A 103 -24.26 -6.48 -12.98
C VAL A 103 -25.75 -6.17 -13.12
N GLU A 104 -26.25 -5.32 -12.23
CA GLU A 104 -27.61 -4.82 -12.23
C GLU A 104 -27.60 -3.31 -11.95
N SER A 105 -28.52 -2.60 -12.60
CA SER A 105 -28.75 -1.17 -12.40
C SER A 105 -30.22 -0.85 -12.67
N THR A 106 -30.60 0.40 -12.48
CA THR A 106 -31.93 0.91 -12.85
C THR A 106 -32.29 0.72 -14.33
N SER A 107 -31.31 0.59 -15.22
CA SER A 107 -31.53 0.38 -16.65
C SER A 107 -31.59 -1.10 -17.07
N GLY A 108 -31.45 -2.04 -16.13
CA GLY A 108 -31.50 -3.49 -16.38
C GLY A 108 -30.35 -4.26 -15.76
N SER A 109 -30.20 -5.51 -16.18
CA SER A 109 -29.19 -6.46 -15.68
C SER A 109 -28.50 -7.21 -16.82
N MET A 110 -27.26 -7.62 -16.61
CA MET A 110 -26.55 -8.54 -17.49
C MET A 110 -26.06 -9.75 -16.69
N THR A 111 -26.24 -10.95 -17.24
CA THR A 111 -25.58 -12.14 -16.69
C THR A 111 -24.09 -12.10 -16.97
N TYR A 112 -23.31 -12.93 -16.28
CA TYR A 112 -21.88 -13.04 -16.56
C TYR A 112 -21.60 -13.35 -18.03
N HIS A 113 -22.34 -14.29 -18.63
CA HIS A 113 -22.18 -14.63 -20.05
C HIS A 113 -22.52 -13.46 -20.99
N GLN A 114 -23.59 -12.72 -20.70
CA GLN A 114 -23.97 -11.55 -21.51
C GLN A 114 -22.93 -10.42 -21.41
N LEU A 115 -22.42 -10.17 -20.21
CA LEU A 115 -21.40 -9.16 -19.97
C LEU A 115 -20.08 -9.53 -20.66
N ASP A 116 -19.69 -10.80 -20.62
CA ASP A 116 -18.48 -11.32 -21.27
C ASP A 116 -18.53 -11.16 -22.79
N ILE A 117 -19.64 -11.57 -23.43
CA ILE A 117 -19.83 -11.38 -24.87
C ILE A 117 -19.79 -9.90 -25.26
N ALA A 118 -20.44 -9.02 -24.48
CA ALA A 118 -20.45 -7.60 -24.78
C ALA A 118 -19.03 -7.00 -24.68
N ALA A 119 -18.26 -7.40 -23.66
CA ALA A 119 -16.89 -6.99 -23.46
C ALA A 119 -15.97 -7.51 -24.58
N ASP A 120 -16.12 -8.77 -24.99
CA ASP A 120 -15.35 -9.40 -26.08
C ASP A 120 -15.57 -8.68 -27.42
N ASN A 121 -16.82 -8.37 -27.75
CA ASN A 121 -17.14 -7.67 -28.99
C ASN A 121 -16.50 -6.28 -29.03
N LEU A 122 -16.55 -5.55 -27.92
CA LEU A 122 -15.91 -4.25 -27.83
C LEU A 122 -14.37 -4.36 -27.80
N ALA A 123 -13.80 -5.37 -27.14
CA ALA A 123 -12.37 -5.62 -27.13
C ALA A 123 -11.83 -5.88 -28.54
N ASN A 124 -12.52 -6.72 -29.32
CA ASN A 124 -12.20 -6.99 -30.71
C ASN A 124 -12.28 -5.72 -31.57
N HIS A 125 -13.27 -4.86 -31.32
CA HIS A 125 -13.35 -3.57 -32.00
C HIS A 125 -12.18 -2.64 -31.63
N ILE A 126 -11.82 -2.53 -30.34
CA ILE A 126 -10.66 -1.76 -29.89
C ILE A 126 -9.38 -2.27 -30.57
N LEU A 127 -9.15 -3.59 -30.57
CA LEU A 127 -8.02 -4.23 -31.24
C LEU A 127 -7.96 -4.01 -32.75
N SER A 128 -9.11 -3.72 -33.38
CA SER A 128 -9.14 -3.34 -34.81
C SER A 128 -8.64 -1.92 -35.07
N LEU A 129 -8.62 -1.06 -34.04
CA LEU A 129 -8.25 0.36 -34.13
C LEU A 129 -6.84 0.62 -33.59
N ILE A 130 -6.42 -0.12 -32.57
CA ILE A 130 -5.16 0.10 -31.85
C ILE A 130 -4.45 -1.22 -31.55
N LYS A 131 -3.17 -1.13 -31.15
CA LYS A 131 -2.39 -2.28 -30.67
C LYS A 131 -2.49 -2.40 -29.15
N PRO A 132 -2.30 -3.61 -28.59
CA PRO A 132 -2.20 -3.81 -27.15
C PRO A 132 -1.15 -2.91 -26.48
N GLY A 133 -1.40 -2.49 -25.25
CA GLY A 133 -0.54 -1.61 -24.45
C GLY A 133 -0.75 -0.12 -24.69
N VAL A 134 -1.72 0.27 -25.51
CA VAL A 134 -2.11 1.68 -25.71
C VAL A 134 -3.11 2.10 -24.63
N VAL A 135 -2.94 3.30 -24.07
CA VAL A 135 -3.88 3.87 -23.09
C VAL A 135 -5.21 4.21 -23.77
N VAL A 136 -6.30 3.66 -23.25
CA VAL A 136 -7.67 3.92 -23.74
C VAL A 136 -8.44 4.75 -22.70
N GLY A 137 -8.94 5.91 -23.12
CA GLY A 137 -9.83 6.74 -22.29
C GLY A 137 -11.28 6.24 -22.39
N ILE A 138 -11.94 6.08 -21.24
CA ILE A 138 -13.35 5.71 -21.15
C ILE A 138 -14.15 6.94 -20.74
N LEU A 139 -15.13 7.33 -21.57
CA LEU A 139 -16.10 8.38 -21.27
C LEU A 139 -17.50 7.81 -21.46
N THR A 140 -18.28 7.77 -20.39
CA THR A 140 -19.60 7.13 -20.33
C THR A 140 -20.49 7.85 -19.32
N ASP A 141 -21.80 7.67 -19.45
CA ASP A 141 -22.85 8.30 -18.66
C ASP A 141 -23.19 7.53 -17.35
N GLY A 142 -22.42 6.49 -17.01
CA GLY A 142 -22.65 5.67 -15.81
C GLY A 142 -23.71 4.58 -15.97
N SER A 143 -24.13 4.29 -17.21
CA SER A 143 -25.00 3.16 -17.55
C SER A 143 -24.30 1.80 -17.42
N LEU A 144 -25.04 0.68 -17.49
CA LEU A 144 -24.48 -0.70 -17.50
C LEU A 144 -23.27 -0.91 -18.43
N TYR A 145 -23.11 -0.07 -19.45
CA TYR A 145 -22.02 -0.15 -20.40
C TYR A 145 -20.66 0.35 -19.87
N TRP A 146 -20.61 1.05 -18.73
CA TRP A 146 -19.32 1.47 -18.16
C TRP A 146 -18.44 0.27 -17.80
N ILE A 147 -19.04 -0.78 -17.22
CA ILE A 147 -18.31 -2.00 -16.87
C ILE A 147 -17.92 -2.81 -18.11
N VAL A 148 -18.78 -2.81 -19.15
CA VAL A 148 -18.48 -3.40 -20.46
C VAL A 148 -17.23 -2.75 -21.05
N ALA A 149 -17.13 -1.42 -21.00
CA ALA A 149 -15.99 -0.67 -21.53
C ALA A 149 -14.68 -1.00 -20.77
N ILE A 150 -14.73 -1.09 -19.45
CA ILE A 150 -13.54 -1.45 -18.64
C ILE A 150 -13.07 -2.86 -18.97
N LEU A 151 -13.98 -3.84 -18.97
CA LEU A 151 -13.65 -5.24 -19.28
C LEU A 151 -13.12 -5.37 -20.71
N ALA A 152 -13.70 -4.65 -21.67
CA ALA A 152 -13.24 -4.64 -23.05
C ALA A 152 -11.81 -4.12 -23.20
N VAL A 153 -11.47 -3.02 -22.50
CA VAL A 153 -10.10 -2.47 -22.50
C VAL A 153 -9.13 -3.46 -21.88
N LEU A 154 -9.49 -4.09 -20.75
CA LEU A 154 -8.66 -5.14 -20.13
C LEU A 154 -8.47 -6.36 -21.04
N LYS A 155 -9.50 -6.75 -21.79
CA LYS A 155 -9.47 -7.88 -22.72
C LYS A 155 -8.69 -7.58 -24.01
N ALA A 156 -8.62 -6.31 -24.41
CA ALA A 156 -7.84 -5.85 -25.56
C ALA A 156 -6.32 -5.81 -25.32
N GLY A 157 -5.87 -5.94 -24.06
CA GLY A 157 -4.44 -6.06 -23.70
C GLY A 157 -3.78 -4.72 -23.43
#